data_AF-A0A8X6H547-F1
#
_entry.id   AF-A0A8X6H547-F1
#
_cell.length_a   1.000
_cell.length_b   1.000
_cell.length_c   1.000
_cell.angle_alpha   90.00
_cell.angle_beta   90.00
_cell.angle_gamma   90.00
#
_symmetry.space_group_name_H-M   'P 1'
#
loop_
_entity.id
_entity.type
_entity.pdbx_description
1 polymer ?
#
loop_
_entity_poly.entity_id
_entity_poly.type
_entity_poly.pdbx_seq_one_letter_code
_entity_poly.pdbx_strand_id
1 'polypeptide(L)'
;MLESTLELAVPKPKTNKRTKYNYCVAHLSPDAAMAVREIILSPVTTNPYSKLKEEVIARCSESKSQEIRRLLAGEQLGDRKPLELFCVMQRRSESHNVADSFLLELFLQQLPPNVQSIFASIQPLTAQKASEVADRILKVIPAQVSAVSKYSSVNSDNCIELELLKELEFLRQEVKELRRSRSFSRNCFNSRNHGKSPKPTASNLCLYHYKFAAKARKCIQPCSFQENFNGQE
;
A
#
# COMPACT_ATOMS: atom_id res chain seq x y z
N MET A 1 -26.43 41.76 3.57
CA MET A 1 -26.10 41.03 4.82
C MET A 1 -25.24 39.84 4.40
N LEU A 2 -23.94 39.74 4.62
CA LEU A 2 -23.03 40.21 5.67
C LEU A 2 -21.66 40.52 5.03
N GLU A 3 -21.24 41.77 5.00
CA GLU A 3 -19.82 42.09 4.79
C GLU A 3 -19.12 41.90 6.12
N SER A 4 -18.51 40.72 6.32
CA SER A 4 -17.71 40.44 7.50
C SER A 4 -16.36 41.13 7.33
N THR A 5 -16.26 42.35 7.86
CA THR A 5 -15.00 43.07 8.05
C THR A 5 -14.08 42.22 8.94
N LEU A 6 -13.14 41.52 8.32
CA LEU A 6 -11.99 40.93 9.02
C LEU A 6 -11.08 42.08 9.44
N GLU A 7 -11.38 42.70 10.59
CA GLU A 7 -10.38 43.49 11.30
C GLU A 7 -9.27 42.53 11.75
N LEU A 8 -8.26 42.37 10.90
CA LEU A 8 -6.95 41.91 11.29
C LEU A 8 -6.50 42.79 12.45
N ALA A 9 -6.50 42.23 13.66
CA ALA A 9 -6.00 42.88 14.85
C ALA A 9 -4.62 43.47 14.53
N VAL A 10 -4.55 44.79 14.33
CA VAL A 10 -3.32 45.49 14.02
C VAL A 10 -2.41 45.28 15.23
N PRO A 11 -1.31 44.50 15.13
CA PRO A 11 -0.45 44.28 16.28
C PRO A 11 0.10 45.64 16.69
N LYS A 12 -0.10 45.99 17.97
CA LYS A 12 0.38 47.25 18.58
C LYS A 12 1.81 47.52 18.10
N PRO A 13 2.12 48.72 17.60
CA PRO A 13 3.42 49.00 16.99
C PRO A 13 4.52 48.77 18.04
N LYS A 14 5.33 47.72 17.86
CA LYS A 14 6.49 47.45 18.72
C LYS A 14 7.55 48.49 18.40
N THR A 15 7.54 49.61 19.11
CA THR A 15 8.42 50.76 18.87
C THR A 15 9.87 50.53 19.30
N ASN A 16 10.14 49.55 20.19
CA ASN A 16 11.51 49.28 20.67
C ASN A 16 12.20 48.16 19.87
N LYS A 17 13.41 48.44 19.35
CA LYS A 17 14.25 47.51 18.57
C LYS A 17 14.53 46.19 19.30
N ARG A 18 14.71 46.23 20.62
CA ARG A 18 14.94 45.03 21.46
C ARG A 18 13.70 44.14 21.50
N THR A 19 12.52 44.74 21.62
CA THR A 19 11.24 44.02 21.63
C THR A 19 10.93 43.42 20.27
N LYS A 20 11.33 44.08 19.16
CA LYS A 20 11.23 43.50 17.80
C LYS A 20 12.12 42.26 17.64
N TYR A 21 13.38 42.34 18.08
CA TYR A 21 14.32 41.22 18.03
C TYR A 21 13.80 40.00 18.82
N ASN A 22 13.46 40.19 20.10
CA ASN A 22 12.95 39.11 20.95
C ASN A 22 11.67 38.47 20.36
N TYR A 23 10.80 39.30 19.77
CA TYR A 23 9.59 38.80 19.14
C TYR A 23 9.88 37.95 17.89
N CYS A 24 10.79 38.39 17.03
CA CYS A 24 11.19 37.63 15.85
C CYS A 24 11.85 36.30 16.22
N VAL A 25 12.74 36.30 17.21
CA VAL A 25 13.37 35.07 17.71
C VAL A 25 12.32 34.11 18.28
N ALA A 26 11.32 34.61 19.01
CA ALA A 26 10.26 33.79 19.58
C ALA A 26 9.29 33.18 18.54
N HIS A 27 9.19 33.75 17.34
CA HIS A 27 8.29 33.29 16.27
C HIS A 27 9.03 32.67 15.08
N LEU A 28 10.34 32.48 15.18
CA LEU A 28 11.10 31.84 14.13
C LEU A 28 10.76 30.34 14.09
N SER A 29 10.62 29.78 12.88
CA SER A 29 10.48 28.33 12.74
C SER A 29 11.76 27.63 13.23
N PRO A 30 11.67 26.37 13.71
CA PRO A 30 12.83 25.63 14.18
C PRO A 30 13.97 25.57 13.15
N ASP A 31 13.64 25.37 11.87
CA ASP A 31 14.62 25.30 10.78
C ASP A 31 15.33 26.65 10.55
N ALA A 32 14.57 27.75 10.54
CA ALA A 32 15.14 29.08 10.42
C ALA A 32 16.01 29.43 11.64
N ALA A 33 15.58 29.03 12.85
CA ALA A 33 16.33 29.28 14.09
C ALA A 33 17.67 28.55 14.10
N MET A 34 17.74 27.34 13.54
CA MET A 34 19.00 26.64 13.34
C MET A 34 19.90 27.37 12.34
N ALA A 35 19.36 27.85 11.22
CA ALA A 35 20.15 28.54 10.18
C ALA A 35 20.81 29.84 10.69
N VAL A 36 20.15 30.55 11.62
CA VAL A 36 20.68 31.78 12.24
C VAL A 36 21.12 31.61 13.70
N ARG A 37 21.34 30.37 14.16
CA ARG A 37 21.70 30.05 15.55
C ARG A 37 22.87 30.88 16.08
N GLU A 38 23.89 31.09 15.26
CA GLU A 38 25.07 31.88 15.61
C GLU A 38 24.70 33.32 16.00
N ILE A 39 23.78 33.95 15.26
CA ILE A 39 23.33 35.32 15.48
C ILE A 39 22.41 35.43 16.70
N ILE A 40 21.71 34.34 17.03
CA ILE A 40 20.89 34.25 18.25
C ILE A 40 21.80 34.12 19.49
N LEU A 41 22.87 33.32 19.41
CA LEU A 41 23.79 33.08 20.53
C LEU A 41 24.80 34.21 20.74
N SER A 42 25.25 34.87 19.67
CA SER A 42 26.10 36.07 19.74
C SER A 42 25.37 37.29 19.17
N PRO A 43 24.48 37.93 19.95
CA PRO A 43 23.74 39.09 19.47
C PRO A 43 24.68 40.29 19.29
N VAL A 44 24.64 40.91 18.11
CA VAL A 44 25.40 42.13 17.83
C VAL A 44 24.78 43.31 18.59
N THR A 45 25.62 44.12 19.24
CA THR A 45 25.20 45.28 20.04
C THR A 45 24.60 46.41 19.19
N THR A 46 25.03 46.53 17.95
CA THR A 46 24.56 47.53 16.98
C THR A 46 23.46 46.95 16.09
N ASN A 47 22.21 47.42 16.23
CA ASN A 47 21.03 47.05 15.44
C ASN A 47 20.79 45.52 15.28
N PRO A 48 20.53 44.78 16.37
CA PRO A 48 20.36 43.32 16.35
C PRO A 48 19.21 42.84 15.45
N TYR A 49 18.12 43.61 15.38
CA TYR A 49 16.96 43.29 14.54
C TYR A 49 17.27 43.34 13.04
N SER A 50 17.98 44.37 12.57
CA SER A 50 18.28 44.52 11.14
C SER A 50 19.18 43.40 10.63
N LYS A 51 20.24 43.09 11.39
CA LYS A 51 21.18 42.04 11.02
C LYS A 51 20.55 40.64 11.08
N LEU A 52 19.71 40.37 12.09
CA LEU A 52 18.93 39.13 12.14
C LEU A 52 18.01 39.02 10.92
N LYS A 53 17.30 40.10 10.56
CA LYS A 53 16.40 40.11 9.40
C LYS A 53 17.16 39.82 8.10
N GLU A 54 18.28 40.51 7.87
CA GLU A 54 19.12 40.33 6.67
C GLU A 54 19.66 38.90 6.56
N GLU A 55 20.17 38.34 7.65
CA GLU A 55 20.73 36.99 7.66
C GLU A 55 19.67 35.90 7.59
N VAL A 56 18.51 36.08 8.21
CA VAL A 56 17.37 35.17 8.04
C VAL A 56 16.95 35.16 6.57
N ILE A 57 16.83 36.33 5.93
CA ILE A 57 16.53 36.39 4.50
C ILE A 57 17.64 35.71 3.71
N ALA A 58 18.91 36.05 3.91
CA ALA A 58 20.01 35.51 3.12
C ALA A 58 20.18 33.98 3.25
N ARG A 59 20.04 33.42 4.46
CA ARG A 59 20.25 31.98 4.72
C ARG A 59 19.00 31.13 4.53
N CYS A 60 17.81 31.71 4.72
CA CYS A 60 16.55 30.97 4.61
C CYS A 60 15.82 31.22 3.28
N SER A 61 16.21 32.23 2.50
CA SER A 61 15.68 32.40 1.14
C SER A 61 16.20 31.28 0.25
N GLU A 62 15.32 30.75 -0.61
CA GLU A 62 15.75 29.90 -1.71
C GLU A 62 16.62 30.74 -2.66
N SER A 63 17.76 30.20 -3.10
CA SER A 63 18.49 30.85 -4.18
C SER A 63 17.69 30.76 -5.48
N LYS A 64 17.81 31.75 -6.36
CA LYS A 64 17.27 31.73 -7.73
C LYS A 64 17.51 30.40 -8.47
N SER A 65 18.70 29.81 -8.32
CA SER A 65 19.03 28.51 -8.93
C SER A 65 18.29 27.32 -8.31
N GLN A 66 17.94 27.40 -7.03
CA GLN A 66 17.18 26.38 -6.32
C GLN A 66 15.68 26.49 -6.65
N GLU A 67 15.15 27.70 -6.80
CA GLU A 67 13.76 27.93 -7.23
C GLU A 67 13.49 27.27 -8.59
N ILE A 68 14.35 27.52 -9.60
CA ILE A 68 14.25 26.87 -10.91
C ILE A 68 14.39 25.35 -10.80
N ARG A 69 15.38 24.86 -10.05
CA ARG A 69 15.59 23.41 -9.90
C ARG A 69 14.38 22.73 -9.25
N ARG A 70 13.75 23.35 -8.27
CA ARG A 70 12.51 22.83 -7.64
C ARG A 70 11.34 22.87 -8.62
N LEU A 71 11.21 23.93 -9.40
CA LEU A 71 10.18 24.06 -10.42
C LEU A 71 10.30 22.96 -11.49
N LEU A 72 11.53 22.65 -11.93
CA LEU A 72 11.81 21.62 -12.94
C LEU A 72 11.81 20.19 -12.40
N ALA A 73 12.19 19.99 -11.13
CA ALA A 73 12.22 18.67 -10.51
C ALA A 73 10.82 18.06 -10.36
N GLY A 74 9.78 18.87 -10.46
CA GLY A 74 8.40 18.45 -10.31
C GLY A 74 8.04 18.26 -8.84
N GLU A 75 7.40 19.27 -8.25
CA GLU A 75 6.88 19.14 -6.89
C GLU A 75 5.66 18.21 -6.90
N GLN A 76 5.79 17.05 -6.25
CA GLN A 76 4.74 16.05 -6.20
C GLN A 76 3.45 16.68 -5.68
N LEU A 77 2.35 16.49 -6.42
CA LEU A 77 1.03 16.97 -6.04
C LEU A 77 0.64 16.48 -4.63
N GLY A 78 1.02 15.25 -4.26
CA GLY A 78 0.78 14.68 -2.93
C GLY A 78 -0.69 14.80 -2.53
N ASP A 79 -0.94 15.30 -1.32
CA ASP A 79 -2.29 15.62 -0.81
C ASP A 79 -2.69 17.09 -1.07
N ARG A 80 -1.86 17.86 -1.79
CA ARG A 80 -2.12 19.28 -2.04
C ARG A 80 -3.14 19.44 -3.15
N LYS A 81 -3.92 20.52 -3.07
CA LYS A 81 -4.84 20.90 -4.13
C LYS A 81 -4.05 21.37 -5.36
N PRO A 82 -4.41 20.93 -6.58
CA PRO A 82 -3.85 21.45 -7.82
C PRO A 82 -3.78 22.99 -7.90
N LEU A 83 -4.78 23.70 -7.39
CA LEU A 83 -4.79 25.17 -7.33
C LEU A 83 -3.67 25.72 -6.43
N GLU A 84 -3.46 25.10 -5.27
CA GLU A 84 -2.40 25.49 -4.33
C GLU A 84 -1.01 25.22 -4.93
N LEU A 85 -0.83 24.06 -5.58
CA LEU A 85 0.39 23.74 -6.31
C LEU A 85 0.68 24.78 -7.39
N PHE A 86 -0.34 25.15 -8.18
CA PHE A 86 -0.20 26.15 -9.23
C PHE A 86 0.25 27.51 -8.66
N CYS A 87 -0.36 27.99 -7.57
CA CYS A 87 0.05 29.24 -6.94
C CYS A 87 1.51 29.22 -6.47
N VAL A 88 1.99 28.07 -5.97
CA VAL A 88 3.40 27.90 -5.57
C VAL A 88 4.32 27.96 -6.78
N MET A 89 3.97 27.26 -7.87
CA MET A 89 4.74 27.28 -9.12
C MET A 89 4.77 28.69 -9.73
N GLN A 90 3.63 29.39 -9.75
CA GLN A 90 3.52 30.75 -10.26
C GLN A 90 4.43 31.70 -9.49
N ARG A 91 4.37 31.69 -8.15
CA ARG A 91 5.23 32.53 -7.30
C ARG A 91 6.72 32.30 -7.55
N ARG A 92 7.14 31.05 -7.74
CA ARG A 92 8.54 30.71 -8.06
C ARG A 92 8.92 31.08 -9.50
N SER A 93 7.97 31.14 -10.42
CA SER A 93 8.22 31.50 -11.81
C SER A 93 8.30 33.01 -12.05
N GLU A 94 7.64 33.81 -11.22
CA GLU A 94 7.63 35.28 -11.28
C GLU A 94 9.05 35.87 -11.17
N SER A 95 9.92 35.25 -10.37
CA SER A 95 11.32 35.68 -10.21
C SER A 95 12.17 35.42 -11.47
N HIS A 96 11.66 34.64 -12.42
CA HIS A 96 12.41 34.11 -13.58
C HIS A 96 11.81 34.44 -14.95
N ASN A 97 10.68 35.18 -15.03
CA ASN A 97 10.00 35.49 -16.29
C ASN A 97 9.71 34.24 -17.17
N VAL A 98 9.23 33.17 -16.54
CA VAL A 98 8.84 31.94 -17.25
C VAL A 98 7.58 32.20 -18.09
N ALA A 99 7.54 31.67 -19.30
CA ALA A 99 6.36 31.79 -20.16
C ALA A 99 5.16 30.98 -19.61
N ASP A 100 3.96 31.54 -19.70
CA ASP A 100 2.73 30.90 -19.22
C ASP A 100 2.45 29.54 -19.87
N SER A 101 2.83 29.36 -21.13
CA SER A 101 2.73 28.08 -21.85
C SER A 101 3.62 27.00 -21.23
N PHE A 102 4.84 27.36 -20.83
CA PHE A 102 5.76 26.45 -20.18
C PHE A 102 5.33 26.14 -18.74
N LEU A 103 4.80 27.14 -18.02
CA LEU A 103 4.24 26.94 -16.70
C LEU A 103 3.02 26.01 -16.73
N LEU A 104 2.16 26.15 -17.75
CA LEU A 104 1.05 25.23 -18.00
C LEU A 104 1.55 23.80 -18.23
N GLU A 105 2.56 23.61 -19.08
CA GLU A 105 3.10 22.29 -19.39
C GLU A 105 3.70 21.61 -18.15
N LEU A 106 4.51 22.35 -17.38
CA LEU A 106 5.03 21.85 -16.10
C LEU A 106 3.91 21.49 -15.12
N PHE A 107 2.86 22.32 -15.04
CA PHE A 107 1.72 22.06 -14.17
C PHE A 107 0.99 20.78 -14.58
N LEU A 108 0.73 20.59 -15.88
CA LEU A 108 0.09 19.38 -16.40
C LEU A 108 0.93 18.13 -16.12
N GLN A 109 2.26 18.21 -16.24
CA GLN A 109 3.17 17.11 -15.91
C GLN A 109 3.08 16.66 -14.43
N GLN A 110 2.70 17.56 -13.51
CA GLN A 110 2.52 17.21 -12.09
C GLN A 110 1.17 16.54 -11.79
N LEU A 111 0.21 16.58 -12.71
CA LEU A 111 -1.12 16.01 -12.49
C LEU A 111 -1.15 14.51 -12.76
N PRO A 112 -2.04 13.76 -12.08
CA PRO A 112 -2.30 12.36 -12.40
C PRO A 112 -2.69 12.15 -13.88
N PRO A 113 -2.33 11.00 -14.49
CA PRO A 113 -2.52 10.77 -15.93
C PRO A 113 -3.99 10.84 -16.37
N ASN A 114 -4.93 10.44 -15.50
CA ASN A 114 -6.37 10.53 -15.72
C ASN A 114 -6.87 11.98 -15.82
N VAL A 115 -6.17 12.93 -15.20
CA VAL A 115 -6.48 14.36 -15.29
C VAL A 115 -5.81 14.97 -16.53
N GLN A 116 -4.56 14.56 -16.82
CA GLN A 116 -3.85 14.99 -18.03
C GLN A 116 -4.62 14.63 -19.32
N SER A 117 -5.21 13.42 -19.39
CA SER A 117 -5.99 12.99 -20.55
C SER A 117 -7.22 13.87 -20.80
N ILE A 118 -7.85 14.38 -19.75
CA ILE A 118 -8.99 15.29 -19.86
C ILE A 118 -8.54 16.62 -20.47
N PHE A 119 -7.40 17.15 -20.02
CA PHE A 119 -6.87 18.40 -20.54
C PHE A 119 -6.34 18.30 -21.97
N ALA A 120 -5.89 17.13 -22.42
CA ALA A 120 -5.49 16.91 -23.81
C ALA A 120 -6.62 17.19 -24.82
N SER A 121 -7.88 17.04 -24.40
CA SER A 121 -9.07 17.32 -25.24
C SER A 121 -9.61 18.75 -25.11
N ILE A 122 -9.07 19.56 -24.20
CA ILE A 122 -9.59 20.91 -23.89
C ILE A 122 -8.57 21.95 -24.35
N GLN A 123 -8.80 22.57 -25.51
CA GLN A 123 -7.99 23.68 -26.02
C GLN A 123 -8.88 24.86 -26.48
N PRO A 124 -8.45 26.12 -26.27
CA PRO A 124 -7.25 26.56 -25.54
C PRO A 124 -7.45 26.61 -24.01
N LEU A 125 -6.38 26.34 -23.25
CA LEU A 125 -6.38 26.29 -21.79
C LEU A 125 -5.32 27.24 -21.23
N THR A 126 -5.66 27.99 -20.17
CA THR A 126 -4.67 28.77 -19.39
C THR A 126 -4.29 27.99 -18.14
N ALA A 127 -3.06 28.19 -17.64
CA ALA A 127 -2.56 27.47 -16.46
C ALA A 127 -3.46 27.67 -15.21
N GLN A 128 -4.01 28.88 -15.05
CA GLN A 128 -4.96 29.19 -13.98
C GLN A 128 -6.30 28.43 -14.15
N LYS A 129 -6.86 28.38 -15.36
CA LYS A 129 -8.11 27.63 -15.59
C LYS A 129 -7.87 26.12 -15.45
N ALA A 130 -6.71 25.64 -15.88
CA ALA A 130 -6.30 24.25 -15.70
C ALA A 130 -6.30 23.86 -14.22
N SER A 131 -5.75 24.70 -13.36
CA SER A 131 -5.66 24.40 -11.93
C SER A 131 -7.03 24.43 -11.23
N GLU A 132 -7.90 25.37 -11.57
CA GLU A 132 -9.29 25.41 -11.07
C GLU A 132 -10.10 24.19 -11.51
N VAL A 133 -9.95 23.77 -12.77
CA VAL A 133 -10.66 22.60 -13.31
C VAL A 133 -10.09 21.31 -12.72
N ALA A 134 -8.77 21.21 -12.55
CA ALA A 134 -8.11 20.05 -11.93
C ALA A 134 -8.60 19.87 -10.48
N ASP A 135 -8.73 20.96 -9.72
CA ASP A 135 -9.32 20.95 -8.37
C ASP A 135 -10.74 20.38 -8.33
N ARG A 136 -11.55 20.66 -9.36
CA ARG A 136 -12.92 20.12 -9.47
C ARG A 136 -12.89 18.66 -9.88
N ILE A 137 -12.06 18.30 -10.85
CA ILE A 137 -11.89 16.94 -11.33
C ILE A 137 -11.50 16.02 -10.18
N LEU A 138 -10.49 16.39 -9.37
CA LEU A 138 -10.04 15.58 -8.24
C LEU A 138 -11.04 15.48 -7.08
N LYS A 139 -12.02 16.40 -6.98
CA LYS A 139 -13.13 16.29 -6.02
C LYS A 139 -14.22 15.32 -6.49
N VAL A 140 -14.44 15.23 -7.80
CA VAL A 140 -15.52 14.43 -8.40
C VAL A 140 -15.05 13.01 -8.68
N ILE A 141 -13.78 12.83 -9.04
CA ILE A 141 -13.19 11.50 -9.21
C ILE A 141 -12.92 10.97 -7.80
N PRO A 142 -13.67 9.97 -7.29
CA PRO A 142 -13.27 9.29 -6.08
C PRO A 142 -11.87 8.74 -6.34
N ALA A 143 -10.94 8.96 -5.39
CA ALA A 143 -9.61 8.37 -5.45
C ALA A 143 -9.80 6.88 -5.76
N GLN A 144 -9.50 6.49 -6.99
CA GLN A 144 -9.39 5.09 -7.36
C GLN A 144 -8.20 4.65 -6.53
N VAL A 145 -8.47 4.10 -5.34
CA VAL A 145 -7.43 3.54 -4.49
C VAL A 145 -6.91 2.36 -5.29
N SER A 146 -5.90 2.62 -6.11
CA SER A 146 -5.00 1.58 -6.56
C SER A 146 -4.36 1.11 -5.26
N ALA A 147 -4.92 0.04 -4.69
CA ALA A 147 -4.21 -0.77 -3.72
C ALA A 147 -2.80 -0.91 -4.28
N VAL A 148 -1.80 -0.45 -3.52
CA VAL A 148 -0.40 -0.34 -3.94
C VAL A 148 0.06 -1.72 -4.39
N SER A 149 -0.15 -2.00 -5.67
CA SER A 149 0.52 -3.05 -6.37
C SER A 149 1.83 -2.43 -6.80
N LYS A 150 2.90 -2.81 -6.10
CA LYS A 150 4.26 -2.52 -6.53
C LYS A 150 4.50 -3.23 -7.87
N TYR A 151 4.04 -2.64 -8.96
CA TYR A 151 4.62 -2.73 -10.28
C TYR A 151 3.93 -1.69 -11.17
N SER A 152 4.68 -0.66 -11.54
CA SER A 152 4.31 0.22 -12.64
C SER A 152 4.94 -0.33 -13.91
N SER A 153 4.18 -1.01 -14.78
CA SER A 153 4.49 -1.03 -16.23
C SER A 153 3.43 -1.73 -17.09
N VAL A 154 2.87 -0.93 -18.00
CA VAL A 154 2.33 -1.29 -19.33
C VAL A 154 0.88 -1.83 -19.38
N ASN A 155 0.11 -1.23 -20.29
CA ASN A 155 -1.19 -1.67 -20.82
C ASN A 155 -1.19 -3.10 -21.45
N SER A 156 -0.23 -3.97 -21.11
CA SER A 156 -0.13 -5.39 -21.49
C SER A 156 -0.70 -6.33 -20.41
N ASP A 157 -1.01 -5.80 -19.23
CA ASP A 157 -1.32 -6.61 -18.04
C ASP A 157 -2.69 -7.29 -18.09
N ASN A 158 -3.67 -6.72 -18.81
CA ASN A 158 -4.97 -7.38 -18.96
C ASN A 158 -4.86 -8.73 -19.71
N CYS A 159 -3.88 -8.88 -20.60
CA CYS A 159 -3.66 -10.13 -21.32
C CYS A 159 -2.92 -11.15 -20.45
N ILE A 160 -1.95 -10.69 -19.64
CA ILE A 160 -1.15 -11.54 -18.74
C ILE A 160 -2.01 -12.03 -17.57
N GLU A 161 -2.86 -11.18 -16.99
CA GLU A 161 -3.75 -11.56 -15.89
C GLU A 161 -4.80 -12.58 -16.35
N LEU A 162 -5.37 -12.40 -17.55
CA LEU A 162 -6.26 -13.40 -18.16
C LEU A 162 -5.57 -14.74 -18.42
N GLU A 163 -4.30 -14.72 -18.85
CA GLU A 163 -3.54 -15.93 -19.11
C GLU A 163 -3.14 -16.65 -17.81
N LEU A 164 -2.78 -15.89 -16.77
CA LEU A 164 -2.48 -16.41 -15.45
C LEU A 164 -3.72 -17.06 -14.80
N LEU A 165 -4.91 -16.46 -14.99
CA LEU A 165 -6.17 -17.01 -14.50
C LEU A 165 -6.51 -18.32 -15.19
N LYS A 166 -6.29 -18.44 -16.51
CA LYS A 166 -6.47 -19.71 -17.24
C LYS A 166 -5.49 -20.78 -16.76
N GLU A 167 -4.22 -20.42 -16.56
CA GLU A 167 -3.20 -21.35 -16.06
C GLU A 167 -3.54 -21.84 -14.65
N LEU A 168 -4.04 -20.96 -13.78
CA LEU A 168 -4.52 -21.35 -12.45
C LEU A 168 -5.74 -22.27 -12.51
N GLU A 169 -6.66 -22.05 -13.46
CA GLU A 169 -7.82 -22.92 -13.65
C GLU A 169 -7.40 -24.31 -14.16
N PHE A 170 -6.44 -24.35 -15.10
CA PHE A 170 -5.85 -25.58 -15.60
C PHE A 170 -5.14 -26.37 -14.49
N LEU A 171 -4.27 -25.72 -13.72
CA LEU A 171 -3.57 -26.35 -12.60
C LEU A 171 -4.54 -26.85 -11.52
N ARG A 172 -5.62 -26.10 -11.23
CA ARG A 172 -6.68 -26.56 -10.31
C ARG A 172 -7.37 -27.81 -10.82
N GLN A 173 -7.60 -27.91 -12.12
CA GLN A 173 -8.21 -29.08 -12.75
C GLN A 173 -7.26 -30.28 -12.73
N GLU A 174 -5.98 -30.10 -13.03
CA GLU A 174 -4.97 -31.16 -12.96
C GLU A 174 -4.82 -31.71 -11.53
N VAL A 175 -4.76 -30.82 -10.52
CA VAL A 175 -4.72 -31.24 -9.11
C VAL A 175 -5.98 -32.01 -8.71
N LYS A 176 -7.16 -31.65 -9.24
CA LYS A 176 -8.41 -32.38 -8.99
C LYS A 176 -8.36 -33.79 -9.59
N GLU A 177 -7.80 -33.95 -10.78
CA GLU A 177 -7.63 -35.26 -11.42
C GLU A 177 -6.61 -36.13 -10.68
N LEU A 178 -5.46 -35.58 -10.28
CA LEU A 178 -4.46 -36.30 -9.49
C LEU A 178 -5.04 -36.77 -8.13
N ARG A 179 -5.86 -35.94 -7.48
CA ARG A 179 -6.58 -36.34 -6.26
C ARG A 179 -7.60 -37.44 -6.50
N ARG A 180 -8.32 -37.43 -7.63
CA ARG A 180 -9.26 -38.51 -8.01
C ARG A 180 -8.52 -39.82 -8.31
N SER A 181 -7.44 -39.79 -9.07
CA SER A 181 -6.62 -40.97 -9.39
C SER A 181 -6.00 -41.62 -8.14
N ARG A 182 -5.53 -40.80 -7.18
CA ARG A 182 -5.07 -41.30 -5.87
C ARG A 182 -6.18 -41.91 -5.01
N SER A 183 -7.41 -41.40 -5.13
CA SER A 183 -8.57 -41.93 -4.40
C SER A 183 -9.05 -43.26 -4.99
N PHE A 184 -8.99 -43.42 -6.31
CA PHE A 184 -9.35 -44.66 -7.01
C PHE A 184 -8.34 -45.77 -6.76
N SER A 185 -7.05 -45.43 -6.72
CA SER A 185 -5.95 -46.33 -6.34
C SER A 185 -6.16 -46.93 -4.94
N ARG A 186 -6.52 -46.11 -3.94
CA ARG A 186 -6.74 -46.60 -2.55
C ARG A 186 -7.98 -47.48 -2.41
N ASN A 187 -9.01 -47.27 -3.23
CA ASN A 187 -10.23 -48.10 -3.19
C ASN A 187 -10.04 -49.48 -3.84
N CYS A 188 -9.06 -49.64 -4.74
CA CYS A 188 -8.80 -50.92 -5.39
C CYS A 188 -8.04 -51.91 -4.48
N PHE A 189 -7.21 -51.42 -3.54
CA PHE A 189 -6.45 -52.27 -2.61
C PHE A 189 -7.26 -52.82 -1.42
N ASN A 190 -8.51 -52.36 -1.23
CA ASN A 190 -9.40 -52.85 -0.18
C ASN A 190 -10.43 -53.89 -0.67
N SER A 191 -10.32 -54.38 -1.91
CA SER A 191 -10.96 -55.62 -2.34
C SER A 191 -10.16 -56.83 -1.83
N ARG A 192 -9.97 -56.94 -0.51
CA ARG A 192 -9.65 -58.22 0.10
C ARG A 192 -10.93 -59.04 0.08
N ASN A 193 -11.06 -59.85 -0.97
CA ASN A 193 -11.89 -61.05 -1.06
C ASN A 193 -12.44 -61.46 0.31
N HIS A 194 -13.68 -61.08 0.60
CA HIS A 194 -14.47 -61.73 1.62
C HIS A 194 -14.89 -63.08 1.05
N GLY A 195 -13.90 -63.98 0.97
CA GLY A 195 -14.08 -65.37 0.59
C GLY A 195 -15.02 -66.01 1.60
N LYS A 196 -16.10 -66.58 1.06
CA LYS A 196 -17.04 -67.51 1.69
C LYS A 196 -16.51 -68.09 3.02
N SER A 197 -17.13 -67.70 4.12
CA SER A 197 -17.01 -68.42 5.39
C SER A 197 -17.34 -69.89 5.15
N PRO A 198 -16.45 -70.84 5.49
CA PRO A 198 -16.81 -72.25 5.48
C PRO A 198 -17.91 -72.47 6.52
N LYS A 199 -19.08 -72.97 6.09
CA LYS A 199 -20.12 -73.45 7.01
C LYS A 199 -19.51 -74.57 7.88
N PRO A 200 -19.75 -74.59 9.20
CA PRO A 200 -19.22 -75.65 10.04
C PRO A 200 -19.91 -76.96 9.66
N THR A 201 -19.13 -77.90 9.12
CA THR A 201 -19.58 -79.26 8.84
C THR A 201 -19.54 -80.09 10.12
N ALA A 202 -20.72 -80.60 10.50
CA ALA A 202 -21.06 -81.73 11.39
C ALA A 202 -20.43 -81.82 12.81
N SER A 203 -19.38 -81.08 13.11
CA SER A 203 -18.80 -80.94 14.44
C SER A 203 -19.00 -79.49 14.87
N ASN A 204 -19.65 -79.27 16.01
CA ASN A 204 -19.96 -77.93 16.55
C ASN A 204 -18.68 -77.23 17.05
N LEU A 205 -17.66 -77.14 16.20
CA LEU A 205 -16.36 -76.56 16.51
C LEU A 205 -16.26 -75.15 15.92
N CYS A 206 -15.76 -74.21 16.73
CA CYS A 206 -15.52 -72.85 16.27
C CYS A 206 -14.35 -72.79 15.28
N LEU A 207 -14.29 -71.74 14.46
CA LEU A 207 -13.25 -71.54 13.42
C LEU A 207 -11.81 -71.71 13.93
N TYR A 208 -11.55 -71.31 15.18
CA TYR A 208 -10.24 -71.46 15.80
C TYR A 208 -9.92 -72.92 16.15
N HIS A 209 -10.86 -73.67 16.73
CA HIS A 209 -10.66 -75.10 17.03
C HIS A 209 -10.72 -75.98 15.77
N TYR A 210 -11.46 -75.59 14.74
CA TYR A 210 -11.42 -76.26 13.44
C TYR A 210 -10.04 -76.15 12.78
N LYS A 211 -9.40 -74.97 12.87
CA LYS A 211 -8.12 -74.71 12.20
C LYS A 211 -6.90 -75.12 13.04
N PHE A 212 -6.97 -75.01 14.36
CA PHE A 212 -5.82 -75.15 15.26
C PHE A 212 -5.99 -76.22 16.34
N ALA A 213 -7.16 -76.88 16.45
CA ALA A 213 -7.46 -77.90 17.47
C ALA A 213 -7.03 -77.45 18.88
N ALA A 214 -6.41 -78.33 19.69
CA ALA A 214 -5.95 -78.06 21.06
C ALA A 214 -4.87 -76.96 21.18
N LYS A 215 -4.39 -76.41 20.07
CA LYS A 215 -3.43 -75.29 20.07
C LYS A 215 -4.10 -73.93 19.91
N ALA A 216 -5.43 -73.88 19.83
CA ALA A 216 -6.16 -72.63 19.69
C ALA A 216 -6.08 -71.80 20.98
N ARG A 217 -5.66 -70.55 20.87
CA ARG A 217 -5.56 -69.63 22.03
C ARG A 217 -6.86 -68.90 22.35
N LYS A 218 -7.88 -69.06 21.51
CA LYS A 218 -9.16 -68.36 21.62
C LYS A 218 -10.29 -69.30 21.20
N CYS A 219 -11.32 -69.40 22.04
CA CYS A 219 -12.54 -70.14 21.77
C CYS A 219 -13.72 -69.17 21.68
N ILE A 220 -14.58 -69.34 20.68
CA ILE A 220 -15.86 -68.63 20.54
C ILE A 220 -16.99 -69.64 20.77
N GLN A 221 -17.87 -69.35 21.73
CA GLN A 221 -19.04 -70.18 22.03
C GLN A 221 -20.18 -69.91 21.02
N PRO A 222 -21.01 -70.92 20.70
CA PRO A 222 -21.01 -72.28 21.23
C PRO A 222 -20.00 -73.20 20.51
N CYS A 223 -19.09 -73.82 21.25
CA CYS A 223 -18.06 -74.72 20.70
C CYS A 223 -17.94 -75.99 21.56
N SER A 224 -18.06 -77.16 20.94
CA SER A 224 -18.05 -78.48 21.60
C SER A 224 -16.66 -79.12 21.69
N PHE A 225 -15.59 -78.32 21.66
CA PHE A 225 -14.21 -78.82 21.76
C PHE A 225 -13.88 -79.16 23.23
N GLN A 226 -13.57 -80.43 23.52
CA GLN A 226 -13.08 -80.89 24.81
C GLN A 226 -11.60 -81.29 24.69
N GLU A 227 -10.73 -80.64 25.46
CA GLU A 227 -9.32 -81.05 25.58
C GLU A 227 -9.24 -82.27 26.50
N ASN A 228 -8.93 -83.45 25.94
CA ASN A 228 -8.58 -84.61 26.74
C ASN A 228 -7.16 -84.41 27.29
N PHE A 229 -7.04 -83.90 28.52
CA PHE A 229 -5.81 -83.95 29.29
C PHE A 229 -5.55 -85.39 29.76
N ASN A 230 -4.89 -86.19 28.90
CA ASN A 230 -4.19 -87.39 29.38
C ASN A 230 -2.76 -86.98 29.73
N GLY A 231 -2.50 -86.85 31.03
CA GLY A 231 -1.15 -86.70 31.55
C GLY A 231 -0.32 -87.95 31.29
N GLN A 232 0.97 -87.74 31.03
CA GLN A 232 2.05 -88.62 31.42
C GLN A 232 3.37 -87.83 31.41
N GLU A 233 4.21 -88.23 32.35
CA GLU A 233 5.41 -87.59 32.94
C GLU A 233 6.47 -87.09 31.96
#